data_AF-A0A2E3IST1-F1
#
_entry.id   AF-A0A2E3IST1-F1
#
_cell.length_a   1.000
_cell.length_b   1.000
_cell.length_c   1.000
_cell.angle_alpha   90.00
_cell.angle_beta   90.00
_cell.angle_gamma   90.00
#
_symmetry.space_group_name_H-M   'P 1'
#
loop_
_entity.id
_entity.type
_entity.pdbx_description
1 polymer ?
#
loop_
_entity_poly.entity_id
_entity_poly.type
_entity_poly.pdbx_seq_one_letter_code
_entity_poly.pdbx_strand_id
1 'polypeptide(L)'
;METKRIGIILNGVTGRMGTNQHLDRSICAMIKEGGVKVSDDLTLIPDPILTGRNEAKLATIANKYGEETIGQPLKYTTDVQGALNGDHGDYEVFFDSSGTLQRGKFIEMAAAAGKAIYCEKPTATNVDEALRIADLVESHGLKNGVVQDKLWLPAFRKIDKLKKNNFFGKILSVRGEFGYWVFTG
;
A
#
# COMPACT_ATOMS: atom_id res chain seq x y z
N MET A 1 18.71 -2.93 -20.06
CA MET A 1 17.31 -2.85 -19.59
C MET A 1 16.82 -4.22 -19.12
N GLU A 2 16.81 -4.38 -17.80
CA GLU A 2 16.36 -5.55 -17.07
C GLU A 2 14.93 -5.31 -16.55
N THR A 3 14.06 -6.30 -16.74
CA THR A 3 12.71 -6.30 -16.18
C THR A 3 12.62 -7.37 -15.10
N LYS A 4 12.34 -6.97 -13.86
CA LYS A 4 12.21 -7.88 -12.71
C LYS A 4 10.80 -7.85 -12.15
N ARG A 5 10.32 -9.00 -11.67
CA ARG A 5 9.10 -9.07 -10.87
C ARG A 5 9.42 -8.58 -9.46
N ILE A 6 8.46 -7.91 -8.83
CA ILE A 6 8.48 -7.62 -7.40
C ILE A 6 7.18 -8.14 -6.79
N GLY A 7 7.31 -9.15 -5.93
CA GLY A 7 6.20 -9.79 -5.26
C GLY A 7 5.63 -8.91 -4.16
N ILE A 8 4.30 -8.76 -4.16
CA ILE A 8 3.58 -7.94 -3.17
C ILE A 8 2.43 -8.74 -2.56
N ILE A 9 2.45 -8.93 -1.24
CA ILE A 9 1.31 -9.45 -0.48
C ILE A 9 0.36 -8.28 -0.19
N LEU A 10 -0.82 -8.27 -0.79
CA LEU A 10 -1.85 -7.24 -0.60
C LEU A 10 -2.89 -7.71 0.41
N ASN A 11 -2.63 -7.45 1.69
CA ASN A 11 -3.50 -7.84 2.79
C ASN A 11 -4.66 -6.86 3.03
N GLY A 12 -5.86 -7.41 3.26
CA GLY A 12 -7.06 -6.60 3.51
C GLY A 12 -7.60 -5.92 2.27
N VAL A 13 -7.26 -6.42 1.08
CA VAL A 13 -7.61 -5.80 -0.21
C VAL A 13 -9.11 -5.78 -0.51
N THR A 14 -9.91 -6.63 0.14
CA THR A 14 -11.36 -6.76 -0.10
C THR A 14 -12.20 -5.56 0.41
N GLY A 15 -11.59 -4.63 1.14
CA GLY A 15 -12.24 -3.38 1.55
C GLY A 15 -12.34 -2.35 0.42
N ARG A 16 -13.24 -1.37 0.56
CA ARG A 16 -13.47 -0.34 -0.47
C ARG A 16 -12.18 0.36 -0.92
N MET A 17 -11.32 0.78 0.01
CA MET A 17 -10.06 1.45 -0.30
C MET A 17 -9.01 0.46 -0.85
N GLY A 18 -8.88 -0.70 -0.22
CA GLY A 18 -8.00 -1.78 -0.68
C GLY A 18 -8.22 -2.15 -2.15
N THR A 19 -9.48 -2.37 -2.52
CA THR A 19 -9.82 -2.78 -3.89
C THR A 19 -9.68 -1.60 -4.86
N ASN A 20 -10.32 -0.47 -4.57
CA ASN A 20 -10.46 0.59 -5.54
C ASN A 20 -9.20 1.45 -5.71
N GLN A 21 -8.47 1.72 -4.63
CA GLN A 21 -7.33 2.63 -4.66
C GLN A 21 -6.01 1.87 -4.77
N HIS A 22 -5.82 0.81 -3.97
CA HIS A 22 -4.54 0.11 -3.89
C HIS A 22 -4.41 -0.98 -4.96
N LEU A 23 -5.42 -1.84 -5.14
CA LEU A 23 -5.38 -2.85 -6.19
C LEU A 23 -5.59 -2.25 -7.59
N ASP A 24 -6.80 -1.74 -7.86
CA ASP A 24 -7.22 -1.29 -9.18
C ASP A 24 -6.41 -0.09 -9.68
N ARG A 25 -6.53 1.05 -8.98
CA ARG A 25 -5.93 2.32 -9.42
C ARG A 25 -4.42 2.44 -9.19
N SER A 26 -3.80 1.50 -8.45
CA SER A 26 -2.35 1.53 -8.21
C SER A 26 -1.67 0.29 -8.79
N ILE A 27 -1.80 -0.89 -8.17
CA ILE A 27 -1.04 -2.08 -8.61
C ILE A 27 -1.40 -2.51 -10.03
N CYS A 28 -2.68 -2.65 -10.35
CA CYS A 28 -3.13 -3.01 -11.69
C CYS A 28 -2.77 -1.93 -12.72
N ALA A 29 -2.91 -0.65 -12.36
CA ALA A 29 -2.49 0.47 -13.21
C ALA A 29 -0.98 0.41 -13.52
N MET A 30 -0.13 0.21 -12.50
CA MET A 30 1.32 0.06 -12.67
C MET A 30 1.67 -1.12 -13.58
N ILE A 31 0.97 -2.25 -13.45
CA ILE A 31 1.19 -3.41 -14.34
C ILE A 31 0.82 -3.05 -15.78
N LYS A 32 -0.33 -2.40 -16.00
CA LYS A 32 -0.80 -1.96 -17.34
C LYS A 32 0.13 -0.95 -18.01
N GLU A 33 0.79 -0.10 -17.21
CA GLU A 33 1.79 0.87 -17.69
C GLU A 33 3.15 0.22 -18.01
N GLY A 34 3.29 -1.10 -17.83
CA GLY A 34 4.54 -1.82 -18.08
C GLY A 34 5.50 -1.81 -16.89
N GLY A 35 5.00 -1.50 -15.68
CA GLY A 35 5.74 -1.51 -14.42
C GLY A 35 6.29 -0.14 -14.00
N VAL A 36 7.07 -0.17 -12.92
CA VAL A 36 7.71 1.01 -12.33
C VAL A 36 9.15 1.10 -12.83
N LYS A 37 9.45 2.11 -13.64
CA LYS A 37 10.84 2.42 -14.06
C LYS A 37 11.63 2.96 -12.86
N VAL A 38 12.62 2.21 -12.39
CA VAL A 38 13.48 2.57 -11.25
C VAL A 38 14.73 3.31 -11.73
N SER A 39 15.30 2.89 -12.85
CA SER A 39 16.45 3.53 -13.52
C SER A 39 16.37 3.30 -15.03
N ASP A 40 17.34 3.78 -15.80
CA ASP A 40 17.42 3.48 -17.24
C ASP A 40 17.60 1.99 -17.54
N ASP A 41 18.11 1.23 -16.57
CA ASP A 41 18.40 -0.20 -16.73
C ASP A 41 17.48 -1.13 -15.93
N LEU A 42 16.57 -0.62 -15.10
CA LEU A 42 15.71 -1.45 -14.25
C LEU A 42 14.25 -1.00 -14.28
N THR A 43 13.37 -1.94 -14.62
CA THR A 43 11.92 -1.83 -14.45
C THR A 43 11.40 -2.94 -13.55
N LEU A 44 10.57 -2.59 -12.57
CA LEU A 44 9.92 -3.54 -11.67
C LEU A 44 8.45 -3.74 -12.08
N ILE A 45 8.06 -4.98 -12.35
CA ILE A 45 6.66 -5.36 -12.60
C ILE A 45 6.05 -5.89 -11.30
N PRO A 46 5.02 -5.23 -10.73
CA PRO A 46 4.31 -5.76 -9.58
C PRO A 46 3.73 -7.15 -9.84
N ASP A 47 3.87 -8.06 -8.88
CA ASP A 47 3.30 -9.41 -8.88
C ASP A 47 2.50 -9.64 -7.59
N PRO A 48 1.21 -9.26 -7.56
CA PRO A 48 0.45 -9.30 -6.33
C PRO A 48 -0.11 -10.69 -6.00
N ILE A 49 -0.11 -11.02 -4.72
CA ILE A 49 -1.01 -12.02 -4.12
C ILE A 49 -2.01 -11.31 -3.22
N LEU A 50 -3.30 -11.60 -3.41
CA LEU A 50 -4.38 -11.01 -2.62
C LEU A 50 -4.60 -11.83 -1.35
N THR A 51 -4.60 -11.19 -0.18
CA THR A 51 -4.90 -11.88 1.08
C THR A 51 -6.02 -11.23 1.88
N GLY A 52 -6.75 -12.06 2.62
CA GLY A 52 -7.90 -11.64 3.41
C GLY A 52 -8.68 -12.81 4.00
N ARG A 53 -9.78 -12.51 4.70
CA ARG A 53 -10.55 -13.52 5.45
C ARG A 53 -11.67 -14.20 4.66
N ASN A 54 -12.08 -13.62 3.52
CA ASN A 54 -13.23 -14.09 2.75
C ASN A 54 -12.76 -14.58 1.38
N GLU A 55 -12.65 -15.89 1.25
CA GLU A 55 -12.16 -16.55 0.04
C GLU A 55 -13.00 -16.22 -1.19
N ALA A 56 -14.33 -16.29 -1.08
CA ALA A 56 -15.23 -15.99 -2.19
C ALA A 56 -15.03 -14.55 -2.73
N LYS A 57 -14.89 -13.57 -1.83
CA LYS A 57 -14.60 -12.18 -2.23
C LYS A 57 -13.22 -12.03 -2.86
N LEU A 58 -12.21 -12.73 -2.33
CA LEU A 58 -10.87 -12.75 -2.92
C LEU A 58 -10.91 -13.33 -4.33
N ALA A 59 -11.58 -14.46 -4.55
CA ALA A 59 -11.74 -15.08 -5.86
C ALA A 59 -12.42 -14.14 -6.86
N THR A 60 -13.51 -13.48 -6.46
CA THR A 60 -14.21 -12.50 -7.32
C THR A 60 -13.32 -11.34 -7.74
N ILE A 61 -12.59 -10.74 -6.79
CA ILE A 61 -11.69 -9.61 -7.04
C ILE A 61 -10.48 -10.08 -7.87
N ALA A 62 -9.90 -11.22 -7.55
CA ALA A 62 -8.77 -11.80 -8.27
C ALA A 62 -9.09 -12.10 -9.73
N ASN A 63 -10.26 -12.70 -10.01
CA ASN A 63 -10.72 -12.95 -11.37
C ASN A 63 -10.91 -11.64 -12.11
N LYS A 64 -11.75 -10.74 -11.59
CA LYS A 64 -12.08 -9.47 -12.24
C LYS A 64 -10.83 -8.66 -12.59
N TYR A 65 -10.02 -8.33 -11.59
CA TYR A 65 -8.87 -7.45 -11.79
C TYR A 65 -7.71 -8.16 -12.47
N GLY A 66 -7.58 -9.47 -12.31
CA GLY A 66 -6.60 -10.27 -13.03
C GLY A 66 -6.88 -10.33 -14.54
N GLU A 67 -8.12 -10.68 -14.92
CA GLU A 67 -8.55 -10.70 -16.33
C GLU A 67 -8.40 -9.31 -16.98
N GLU A 68 -8.84 -8.24 -16.30
CA GLU A 68 -8.72 -6.87 -16.79
C GLU A 68 -7.27 -6.36 -16.89
N THR A 69 -6.29 -7.01 -16.25
CA THR A 69 -4.91 -6.50 -16.13
C THR A 69 -3.89 -7.37 -16.83
N ILE A 70 -3.87 -8.67 -16.54
CA ILE A 70 -2.88 -9.63 -17.05
C ILE A 70 -3.52 -10.77 -17.85
N GLY A 71 -4.83 -10.70 -18.13
CA GLY A 71 -5.56 -11.70 -18.92
C GLY A 71 -5.83 -13.01 -18.19
N GLN A 72 -5.57 -13.09 -16.88
CA GLN A 72 -5.81 -14.27 -16.05
C GLN A 72 -6.01 -13.87 -14.58
N PRO A 73 -6.68 -14.69 -13.75
CA PRO A 73 -6.88 -14.39 -12.34
C PRO A 73 -5.58 -14.10 -11.57
N LEU A 74 -5.63 -13.11 -10.67
CA LEU A 74 -4.54 -12.88 -9.72
C LEU A 74 -4.44 -14.02 -8.70
N LYS A 75 -3.25 -14.26 -8.15
CA LYS A 75 -3.11 -15.19 -7.02
C LYS A 75 -3.84 -14.66 -5.79
N TYR A 76 -4.47 -15.53 -5.02
CA TYR A 76 -5.04 -15.18 -3.73
C TYR A 76 -4.93 -16.34 -2.74
N THR A 77 -4.94 -16.01 -1.44
CA THR A 77 -5.00 -17.00 -0.35
C THR A 77 -5.66 -16.39 0.88
N THR A 78 -6.23 -17.22 1.74
CA THR A 78 -6.67 -16.81 3.09
C THR A 78 -5.57 -17.05 4.14
N ASP A 79 -4.51 -17.77 3.77
CA ASP A 79 -3.33 -18.02 4.61
C ASP A 79 -2.29 -16.91 4.46
N VAL A 80 -2.45 -15.86 5.26
CA VAL A 80 -1.50 -14.73 5.28
C VAL A 80 -0.13 -15.17 5.78
N GLN A 81 -0.06 -16.09 6.76
CA GLN A 81 1.22 -16.51 7.33
C GLN A 81 2.00 -17.36 6.32
N GLY A 82 1.35 -18.27 5.61
CA GLY A 82 1.97 -19.03 4.53
C GLY A 82 2.49 -18.13 3.41
N ALA A 83 1.74 -17.07 3.06
CA ALA A 83 2.20 -16.09 2.07
C ALA A 83 3.46 -15.35 2.54
N LEU A 84 3.54 -14.98 3.81
CA LEU A 84 4.72 -14.37 4.41
C LEU A 84 5.92 -15.33 4.46
N ASN A 85 5.68 -16.61 4.71
CA ASN A 85 6.70 -17.64 4.84
C ASN A 85 7.24 -18.17 3.50
N GLY A 86 6.58 -17.85 2.38
CA GLY A 86 6.98 -18.30 1.04
C GLY A 86 6.21 -19.51 0.51
N ASP A 87 5.22 -20.02 1.25
CA ASP A 87 4.43 -21.21 0.88
C ASP A 87 3.59 -20.99 -0.40
N HIS A 88 3.35 -19.72 -0.76
CA HIS A 88 2.62 -19.30 -1.96
C HIS A 88 3.51 -18.65 -3.03
N GLY A 89 4.82 -18.66 -2.83
CA GLY A 89 5.82 -17.99 -3.66
C GLY A 89 6.58 -16.90 -2.91
N ASP A 90 7.61 -16.37 -3.56
CA ASP A 90 8.46 -15.33 -2.97
C ASP A 90 7.83 -13.95 -3.16
N TYR A 91 7.69 -13.24 -2.05
CA TYR A 91 7.19 -11.88 -1.99
C TYR A 91 8.10 -11.02 -1.13
N GLU A 92 8.56 -9.89 -1.66
CA GLU A 92 9.47 -8.97 -0.99
C GLU A 92 8.73 -7.91 -0.17
N VAL A 93 7.51 -7.56 -0.57
CA VAL A 93 6.72 -6.48 0.03
C VAL A 93 5.43 -7.01 0.65
N PHE A 94 5.14 -6.57 1.88
CA PHE A 94 3.86 -6.74 2.54
C PHE A 94 3.12 -5.40 2.62
N PHE A 95 1.93 -5.35 2.06
CA PHE A 95 1.02 -4.20 2.15
C PHE A 95 -0.20 -4.53 2.99
N ASP A 96 -0.56 -3.67 3.95
CA ASP A 96 -1.77 -3.81 4.75
C ASP A 96 -2.79 -2.68 4.55
N SER A 97 -3.98 -3.04 4.09
CA SER A 97 -5.19 -2.20 4.11
C SER A 97 -6.32 -2.80 4.95
N SER A 98 -5.99 -3.65 5.93
CA SER A 98 -6.98 -4.24 6.84
C SER A 98 -7.45 -3.23 7.90
N GLY A 99 -8.25 -3.67 8.88
CA GLY A 99 -8.69 -2.79 9.96
C GLY A 99 -7.51 -2.39 10.85
N THR A 100 -7.46 -1.11 11.26
CA THR A 100 -6.36 -0.57 12.07
C THR A 100 -6.08 -1.39 13.34
N LEU A 101 -7.13 -1.91 14.00
CA LEU A 101 -6.98 -2.75 15.20
C LEU A 101 -6.21 -4.05 14.96
N GLN A 102 -6.18 -4.55 13.72
CA GLN A 102 -5.46 -5.78 13.36
C GLN A 102 -4.07 -5.50 12.77
N ARG A 103 -3.82 -4.26 12.34
CA ARG A 103 -2.64 -3.86 11.57
C ARG A 103 -1.33 -4.17 12.31
N GLY A 104 -1.25 -3.88 13.61
CA GLY A 104 -0.03 -4.11 14.39
C GLY A 104 0.45 -5.55 14.32
N LYS A 105 -0.46 -6.51 14.54
CA LYS A 105 -0.16 -7.95 14.43
C LYS A 105 0.34 -8.33 13.04
N PHE A 106 -0.29 -7.83 11.98
CA PHE A 106 0.14 -8.15 10.62
C PHE A 106 1.52 -7.55 10.28
N ILE A 107 1.80 -6.35 10.77
CA ILE A 107 3.13 -5.73 10.60
C ILE A 107 4.19 -6.51 11.36
N GLU A 108 3.91 -6.99 12.57
CA GLU A 108 4.82 -7.85 13.33
C GLU A 108 5.14 -9.15 12.58
N MET A 109 4.11 -9.81 12.03
CA MET A 109 4.28 -11.01 11.23
C MET A 109 5.15 -10.73 10.00
N ALA A 110 4.92 -9.62 9.30
CA ALA A 110 5.68 -9.23 8.12
C ALA A 110 7.14 -8.84 8.44
N ALA A 111 7.36 -8.16 9.57
CA ALA A 111 8.69 -7.79 10.03
C ALA A 111 9.51 -9.04 10.40
N ALA A 112 8.91 -9.99 11.12
CA ALA A 112 9.53 -11.27 11.45
C ALA A 112 9.88 -12.09 10.20
N ALA A 113 9.07 -11.98 9.14
CA ALA A 113 9.33 -12.61 7.83
C ALA A 113 10.28 -11.79 6.93
N GLY A 114 10.85 -10.69 7.43
CA GLY A 114 11.85 -9.89 6.71
C GLY A 114 11.30 -9.12 5.50
N LYS A 115 9.99 -8.81 5.46
CA LYS A 115 9.36 -8.15 4.32
C LYS A 115 9.46 -6.63 4.43
N ALA A 116 9.65 -5.94 3.30
CA ALA A 116 9.43 -4.50 3.26
C ALA A 116 7.94 -4.21 3.53
N ILE A 117 7.63 -3.16 4.28
CA ILE A 117 6.28 -2.92 4.79
C ILE A 117 5.69 -1.64 4.22
N TYR A 118 4.45 -1.70 3.75
CA TYR A 118 3.66 -0.52 3.43
C TYR A 118 2.25 -0.67 4.02
N CYS A 119 1.60 0.41 4.49
CA CYS A 119 0.26 0.26 5.05
C CYS A 119 -0.63 1.49 4.89
N GLU A 120 -1.93 1.26 5.02
CA GLU A 120 -2.93 2.31 5.15
C GLU A 120 -2.82 3.06 6.47
N LYS A 121 -3.37 4.27 6.48
CA LYS A 121 -3.49 5.10 7.68
C LYS A 121 -4.74 4.73 8.50
N PRO A 122 -4.77 5.05 9.80
CA PRO A 122 -3.60 5.31 10.64
C PRO A 122 -2.79 4.02 10.87
N THR A 123 -1.51 4.12 11.24
CA THR A 123 -0.64 2.95 11.47
C THR A 123 -1.08 2.11 12.67
N ALA A 124 -1.59 2.76 13.73
CA ALA A 124 -2.11 2.13 14.94
C ALA A 124 -3.28 2.94 15.53
N THR A 125 -3.87 2.47 16.63
CA THR A 125 -5.00 3.15 17.29
C THR A 125 -4.58 4.13 18.39
N ASN A 126 -3.34 4.03 18.86
CA ASN A 126 -2.76 4.91 19.86
C ASN A 126 -1.26 5.13 19.57
N VAL A 127 -0.67 6.12 20.24
CA VAL A 127 0.71 6.55 20.00
C VAL A 127 1.73 5.51 20.45
N ASP A 128 1.51 4.85 21.58
CA ASP A 128 2.44 3.85 22.13
C ASP A 128 2.58 2.66 21.18
N GLU A 129 1.46 2.18 20.64
CA GLU A 129 1.43 1.12 19.64
C GLU A 129 2.09 1.57 18.32
N ALA A 130 1.83 2.80 17.87
CA ALA A 130 2.44 3.34 16.64
C ALA A 130 3.97 3.42 16.75
N LEU A 131 4.49 3.94 17.86
CA LEU A 131 5.92 4.04 18.13
C LEU A 131 6.56 2.66 18.25
N ARG A 132 5.94 1.74 19.00
CA ARG A 132 6.44 0.37 19.14
C ARG A 132 6.54 -0.35 17.79
N ILE A 133 5.55 -0.19 16.92
CA ILE A 133 5.58 -0.80 15.57
C ILE A 133 6.67 -0.14 14.71
N ALA A 134 6.84 1.18 14.78
CA ALA A 134 7.91 1.87 14.06
C ALA A 134 9.30 1.35 14.50
N ASP A 135 9.56 1.32 15.81
CA ASP A 135 10.82 0.82 16.39
C ASP A 135 11.06 -0.65 16.02
N LEU A 136 10.01 -1.48 16.03
CA LEU A 136 10.10 -2.87 15.62
C LEU A 136 10.58 -2.99 14.16
N VAL A 137 9.96 -2.25 13.23
CA VAL A 137 10.29 -2.37 11.81
C VAL A 137 11.67 -1.78 11.51
N GLU A 138 12.04 -0.69 12.18
CA GLU A 138 13.37 -0.08 12.07
C GLU A 138 14.48 -0.97 12.65
N SER A 139 14.25 -1.63 13.79
CA SER A 139 15.22 -2.55 14.39
C SER A 139 15.48 -3.81 13.54
N HIS A 140 14.51 -4.21 12.70
CA HIS A 140 14.73 -5.25 11.69
C HIS A 140 15.47 -4.75 10.44
N GLY A 141 15.74 -3.44 10.33
CA GLY A 141 16.42 -2.84 9.18
C GLY A 141 15.57 -2.81 7.90
N LEU A 142 14.25 -2.90 8.03
CA LEU A 142 13.34 -3.05 6.90
C LEU A 142 12.92 -1.70 6.31
N LYS A 143 12.76 -1.66 4.98
CA LYS A 143 12.11 -0.52 4.32
C LYS A 143 10.65 -0.48 4.72
N ASN A 144 10.18 0.69 5.11
CA ASN A 144 8.81 0.88 5.54
C ASN A 144 8.19 2.18 5.02
N GLY A 145 6.86 2.24 4.98
CA GLY A 145 6.12 3.45 4.65
C GLY A 145 4.63 3.35 4.99
N VAL A 146 3.97 4.50 5.01
CA VAL A 146 2.54 4.64 5.25
C VAL A 146 1.93 5.55 4.19
N VAL A 147 0.69 5.26 3.80
CA VAL A 147 -0.09 6.10 2.88
C VAL A 147 -0.19 7.54 3.43
N GLN A 148 0.16 8.51 2.58
CA GLN A 148 0.05 9.96 2.83
C GLN A 148 -0.67 10.65 1.65
N ASP A 149 -1.87 10.19 1.34
CA ASP A 149 -2.62 10.54 0.11
C ASP A 149 -2.77 12.06 -0.09
N LYS A 150 -3.01 12.82 0.98
CA LYS A 150 -3.22 14.27 0.89
C LYS A 150 -2.00 15.05 0.41
N LEU A 151 -0.79 14.56 0.65
CA LEU A 151 0.44 15.19 0.17
C LEU A 151 0.57 15.15 -1.36
N TRP A 152 -0.15 14.24 -2.02
CA TRP A 152 -0.11 14.03 -3.46
C TRP A 152 -1.22 14.75 -4.23
N LEU A 153 -2.14 15.42 -3.53
CA LEU A 153 -3.15 16.24 -4.18
C LEU A 153 -2.47 17.37 -5.00
N PRO A 154 -2.91 17.63 -6.25
CA PRO A 154 -2.27 18.62 -7.12
C PRO A 154 -2.13 20.01 -6.47
N ALA A 155 -3.09 20.43 -5.65
CA ALA A 155 -3.02 21.68 -4.92
C ALA A 155 -1.87 21.70 -3.88
N PHE A 156 -1.73 20.64 -3.08
CA PHE A 156 -0.64 20.52 -2.10
C PHE A 156 0.73 20.44 -2.78
N ARG A 157 0.84 19.76 -3.93
CA ARG A 157 2.05 19.75 -4.76
C ARG A 157 2.43 21.14 -5.26
N LYS A 158 1.44 21.98 -5.63
CA LYS A 158 1.67 23.39 -6.01
C LYS A 158 2.10 24.24 -4.82
N ILE A 159 1.50 24.05 -3.64
CA ILE A 159 1.91 24.74 -2.41
C ILE A 159 3.37 24.40 -2.07
N ASP A 160 3.76 23.13 -2.15
CA ASP A 160 5.16 22.71 -1.95
C ASP A 160 6.11 23.37 -2.96
N LYS A 161 5.71 23.47 -4.24
CA LYS A 161 6.49 24.20 -5.26
C LYS A 161 6.65 25.68 -4.92
N LEU A 162 5.59 26.36 -4.48
CA LEU A 162 5.64 27.77 -4.06
C LEU A 162 6.57 27.96 -2.85
N LYS A 163 6.48 27.07 -1.86
CA LYS A 163 7.39 27.04 -0.70
C LYS A 163 8.85 26.91 -1.14
N LYS A 164 9.15 25.94 -2.01
CA LYS A 164 10.52 25.69 -2.53
C LYS A 164 11.08 26.87 -3.32
N ASN A 165 10.23 27.62 -4.00
CA ASN A 165 10.61 28.83 -4.74
C ASN A 165 10.71 30.08 -3.86
N ASN A 166 10.67 29.93 -2.53
CA ASN A 166 10.70 31.03 -1.56
C ASN A 166 9.59 32.09 -1.77
N PHE A 167 8.47 31.72 -2.41
CA PHE A 167 7.39 32.65 -2.74
C PHE A 167 6.80 33.34 -1.50
N PHE A 168 6.68 32.60 -0.41
CA PHE A 168 6.12 33.11 0.85
C PHE A 168 7.14 33.83 1.73
N GLY A 169 8.44 33.78 1.39
CA GLY A 169 9.49 34.11 2.34
C GLY A 169 9.34 33.28 3.63
N LYS A 170 9.12 33.97 4.75
CA LYS A 170 8.75 33.32 6.02
C LYS A 170 7.26 33.03 6.06
N ILE A 171 6.88 31.76 6.08
CA ILE A 171 5.49 31.35 6.34
C ILE A 171 5.08 31.85 7.73
N LEU A 172 3.97 32.59 7.81
CA LEU A 172 3.47 33.18 9.05
C LEU A 172 2.36 32.36 9.69
N SER A 173 1.39 31.90 8.88
CA SER A 173 0.23 31.13 9.36
C SER A 173 -0.31 30.21 8.26
N VAL A 174 -1.04 29.18 8.68
CA VAL A 174 -1.77 28.24 7.80
C VAL A 174 -3.19 28.10 8.35
N ARG A 175 -4.20 28.21 7.49
CA ARG A 175 -5.60 27.93 7.81
C ARG A 175 -6.12 26.82 6.91
N GLY A 176 -6.68 25.78 7.51
CA GLY A 176 -7.29 24.66 6.80
C GLY A 176 -8.77 24.57 7.15
N GLU A 177 -9.62 24.55 6.13
CA GLU A 177 -11.06 24.26 6.25
C GLU A 177 -11.29 22.91 5.56
N PHE A 178 -11.80 21.93 6.30
CA PHE A 178 -12.00 20.57 5.79
C PHE A 178 -13.36 20.03 6.20
N GLY A 179 -14.13 19.57 5.22
CA GLY A 179 -15.41 18.92 5.45
C GLY A 179 -16.39 19.22 4.33
N TYR A 180 -17.50 18.50 4.36
CA TYR A 180 -18.69 18.72 3.57
C TYR A 180 -19.86 18.09 4.31
N TRP A 181 -21.09 18.48 3.97
CA TRP A 181 -22.26 17.88 4.58
C TRP A 181 -22.46 16.45 4.06
N VAL A 182 -22.43 15.46 4.95
CA VAL A 182 -22.73 14.07 4.59
C VAL A 182 -24.26 13.91 4.59
N PHE A 183 -24.87 13.95 3.40
CA PHE A 183 -26.28 13.65 3.21
C PHE A 183 -26.45 12.19 2.79
N THR A 184 -27.15 11.39 3.59
CA THR A 184 -27.31 9.94 3.35
C THR A 184 -28.44 9.59 2.38
N GLY A 185 -29.21 10.58 1.92
CA GLY A 185 -30.57 10.35 1.42
C GLY A 185 -31.53 10.30 2.59
#